data_AF-A0A957L7E2-F1
#
_entry.id   AF-A0A957L7E2-F1
#
_cell.length_a   1.000
_cell.length_b   1.000
_cell.length_c   1.000
_cell.angle_alpha   90.00
_cell.angle_beta   90.00
_cell.angle_gamma   90.00
#
_symmetry.space_group_name_H-M   'P 1'
#
loop_
_entity.id
_entity.type
_entity.pdbx_description
1 polymer ?
#
loop_
_entity_poly.entity_id
_entity_poly.type
_entity_poly.pdbx_seq_one_letter_code
_entity_poly.pdbx_strand_id
1 'polypeptide(L)'
;REVPQYARLLKRFVEGEPNSLLITEFNGENEADLQARLARLDDHLARHDLGQGAIVKLVDPAAQKDVWTVRKVGLGLLMSIKGDHKPIPFIEDAAVPTEHLAEYVTRIEKFCNDLGTRVAYYAHASAGCIHIRPLINTKVATDVAKLPKITQFSAELLGEYGGSMSSEHGDGRARSWVNKFFYGEDLYGLYKDVKGIMDPANILNPGNVVDGPPMTEDLRYGASYTVIPLKEHLDFSRDLGFARAVEMCNGAGICRKRTAGTMCPSFQATREEEHATRGRANALRAALSGRFPAQEFTSKRMYEVMDLCVSCKACKAECPSSVDMAKIKTEFLAHYYEANGTPLRAKMFGNISLLSRLGSGPLSGLSNWAVNNGIIKTVLDKSFGISAERSLPNFAAQPFTSWYKKRGQAPAGRKGNVVLFNDTFNTYNYPQVAIAATELLEAAGYGVILAGHKCCGRPMLSKGLVKEARAMARDTVQKLAPFAAQGTPIIGLEPSCLLTIRDEYRDLLPNDDKLAQVAEHSLMLEEFLAQQQASGNLDLEFVDDSREVLLHGHCHQ
;
A
#
# COMPACT_ATOMS: atom_id res chain seq x y z
N ARG A 1 -5.35 -10.26 3.91
CA ARG A 1 -6.34 -9.57 4.76
C ARG A 1 -5.87 -8.18 5.22
N GLU A 2 -4.56 -7.96 5.37
CA GLU A 2 -4.02 -6.66 5.82
C GLU A 2 -3.83 -5.63 4.69
N VAL A 3 -3.84 -6.06 3.43
CA VAL A 3 -3.74 -5.15 2.27
C VAL A 3 -5.14 -4.68 1.89
N PRO A 4 -5.50 -3.39 2.06
CA PRO A 4 -6.89 -2.92 2.01
C PRO A 4 -7.64 -3.29 0.72
N GLN A 5 -7.01 -3.09 -0.44
CA GLN A 5 -7.62 -3.38 -1.75
C GLN A 5 -8.05 -4.85 -1.84
N TYR A 6 -7.18 -5.79 -1.47
CA TYR A 6 -7.45 -7.22 -1.59
C TYR A 6 -8.27 -7.78 -0.41
N ALA A 7 -8.21 -7.13 0.75
CA ALA A 7 -9.02 -7.48 1.92
C ALA A 7 -10.52 -7.39 1.61
N ARG A 8 -10.93 -6.33 0.90
CA ARG A 8 -12.33 -6.17 0.45
C ARG A 8 -12.76 -7.29 -0.48
N LEU A 9 -11.89 -7.70 -1.41
CA LEU A 9 -12.20 -8.75 -2.38
C LEU A 9 -12.33 -10.12 -1.69
N LEU A 10 -11.41 -10.44 -0.78
CA LEU A 10 -11.41 -11.69 -0.01
C LEU A 10 -12.72 -11.88 0.78
N LYS A 11 -13.30 -10.82 1.34
CA LYS A 11 -14.56 -10.89 2.11
C LYS A 11 -15.74 -11.42 1.30
N ARG A 12 -15.68 -11.42 -0.04
CA ARG A 12 -16.76 -11.92 -0.90
C ARG A 12 -16.73 -13.43 -1.12
N PHE A 13 -15.60 -14.09 -0.90
CA PHE A 13 -15.44 -15.51 -1.25
C PHE A 13 -14.64 -16.34 -0.24
N VAL A 14 -14.14 -15.74 0.84
CA VAL A 14 -13.46 -16.47 1.92
C VAL A 14 -14.28 -16.34 3.19
N GLU A 15 -14.81 -17.46 3.66
CA GLU A 15 -15.50 -17.60 4.94
C GLU A 15 -14.54 -18.10 6.02
N GLY A 16 -14.72 -17.66 7.27
CA GLY A 16 -13.87 -18.09 8.40
C GLY A 16 -12.39 -17.72 8.26
N GLU A 17 -11.51 -18.56 8.78
CA GLU A 17 -10.04 -18.42 8.71
C GLU A 17 -9.37 -19.73 8.22
N PRO A 18 -9.57 -20.11 6.96
CA PRO A 18 -9.08 -21.40 6.47
C PRO A 18 -7.55 -21.41 6.37
N ASN A 19 -6.96 -22.58 6.69
CA ASN A 19 -5.52 -22.80 6.57
C ASN A 19 -5.02 -22.76 5.12
N SER A 20 -5.88 -23.10 4.15
CA SER A 20 -5.54 -23.15 2.73
C SER A 20 -6.78 -22.88 1.87
N LEU A 21 -6.56 -22.39 0.66
CA LEU A 21 -7.61 -22.13 -0.32
C LEU A 21 -7.31 -22.90 -1.60
N LEU A 22 -8.24 -23.76 -2.02
CA LEU A 22 -8.24 -24.38 -3.34
C LEU A 22 -9.24 -23.65 -4.23
N ILE A 23 -8.76 -23.12 -5.35
CA ILE A 23 -9.60 -22.41 -6.32
C ILE A 23 -9.76 -23.33 -7.53
N THR A 24 -10.99 -23.63 -7.89
CA THR A 24 -11.34 -24.44 -9.07
C THR A 24 -12.27 -23.63 -9.97
N GLU A 25 -12.04 -23.68 -11.27
CA GLU A 25 -12.90 -23.07 -12.29
C GLU A 25 -13.48 -24.17 -13.17
N PHE A 26 -14.79 -24.10 -13.39
CA PHE A 26 -15.54 -25.05 -14.20
C PHE A 26 -16.14 -24.31 -15.39
N ASN A 27 -16.04 -24.92 -16.56
CA ASN A 27 -16.66 -24.43 -17.79
C ASN A 27 -17.66 -25.48 -18.31
N GLY A 28 -18.74 -25.03 -18.93
CA GLY A 28 -19.74 -25.86 -19.60
C GLY A 28 -20.02 -25.34 -21.00
N GLU A 29 -20.66 -26.15 -21.85
CA GLU A 29 -20.99 -25.73 -23.22
C GLU A 29 -22.06 -24.62 -23.24
N ASN A 30 -22.91 -24.59 -22.21
CA ASN A 30 -23.91 -23.56 -21.95
C ASN A 30 -24.25 -23.53 -20.45
N GLU A 31 -25.06 -22.55 -20.03
CA GLU A 31 -25.44 -22.35 -18.63
C GLU A 31 -26.12 -23.57 -18.01
N ALA A 32 -27.01 -24.24 -18.75
CA ALA A 32 -27.73 -25.41 -18.23
C ALA A 32 -26.79 -26.61 -17.98
N ASP A 33 -25.86 -26.85 -18.91
CA ASP A 33 -24.80 -27.87 -18.75
C ASP A 33 -23.89 -27.55 -17.54
N LEU A 34 -23.48 -26.28 -17.40
CA LEU A 34 -22.67 -25.84 -16.26
C LEU A 34 -23.41 -26.04 -14.93
N GLN A 35 -24.66 -25.62 -14.82
CA GLN A 35 -25.46 -25.80 -13.60
C GLN A 35 -25.66 -27.28 -13.25
N ALA A 36 -25.92 -28.14 -14.24
CA ALA A 36 -26.03 -29.57 -14.03
C ALA A 36 -24.70 -30.19 -13.54
N ARG A 37 -23.56 -29.74 -14.07
CA ARG A 37 -22.22 -30.17 -13.59
C ARG A 37 -21.92 -29.69 -12.18
N LEU A 38 -22.25 -28.44 -11.86
CA LEU A 38 -22.09 -27.89 -10.52
C LEU A 38 -22.98 -28.62 -9.50
N ALA A 39 -24.22 -28.95 -9.84
CA ALA A 39 -25.09 -29.75 -8.97
C ALA A 39 -24.51 -31.15 -8.68
N ARG A 40 -23.94 -31.81 -9.70
CA ARG A 40 -23.24 -33.10 -9.50
C ARG A 40 -22.01 -32.98 -8.60
N LEU A 41 -21.29 -31.87 -8.70
CA LEU A 41 -20.17 -31.57 -7.81
C LEU A 41 -20.65 -31.35 -6.38
N ASP A 42 -21.72 -30.59 -6.18
CA ASP A 42 -22.34 -30.36 -4.87
C ASP A 42 -22.74 -31.71 -4.23
N ASP A 43 -23.40 -32.60 -4.99
CA ASP A 43 -23.76 -33.95 -4.54
C ASP A 43 -22.55 -34.83 -4.19
N HIS A 44 -21.45 -34.70 -4.95
CA HIS A 44 -20.22 -35.42 -4.69
C HIS A 44 -19.55 -34.92 -3.40
N LEU A 45 -19.43 -33.61 -3.25
CA LEU A 45 -18.77 -32.97 -2.11
C LEU A 45 -19.58 -33.14 -0.82
N ALA A 46 -20.92 -33.17 -0.88
CA ALA A 46 -21.78 -33.44 0.27
C ALA A 46 -21.59 -34.85 0.86
N ARG A 47 -21.00 -35.79 0.11
CA ARG A 47 -20.65 -37.14 0.60
C ARG A 47 -19.33 -37.16 1.38
N HIS A 48 -18.58 -36.06 1.37
CA HIS A 48 -17.34 -35.91 2.11
C HIS A 48 -17.56 -34.95 3.29
N ASP A 49 -17.00 -35.29 4.45
CA ASP A 49 -17.08 -34.43 5.63
C ASP A 49 -16.04 -33.31 5.55
N LEU A 50 -16.35 -32.25 4.80
CA LEU A 50 -15.47 -31.10 4.57
C LEU A 50 -15.68 -29.96 5.57
N GLY A 51 -16.74 -30.02 6.40
CA GLY A 51 -17.16 -28.95 7.29
C GLY A 51 -18.05 -27.87 6.64
N GLN A 52 -18.84 -27.15 7.44
CA GLN A 52 -19.66 -26.04 6.96
C GLN A 52 -18.81 -24.84 6.51
N GLY A 53 -19.19 -24.21 5.40
CA GLY A 53 -18.48 -23.05 4.85
C GLY A 53 -17.16 -23.38 4.13
N ALA A 54 -16.81 -24.67 4.00
CA ALA A 54 -15.58 -25.11 3.33
C ALA A 54 -15.61 -24.89 1.80
N ILE A 55 -16.80 -24.76 1.22
CA ILE A 55 -17.01 -24.59 -0.23
C ILE A 55 -17.84 -23.33 -0.46
N VAL A 56 -17.28 -22.39 -1.23
CA VAL A 56 -17.97 -21.16 -1.63
C VAL A 56 -18.15 -21.18 -3.14
N LYS A 57 -19.40 -21.34 -3.60
CA LYS A 57 -19.75 -21.38 -5.03
C LYS A 57 -20.00 -19.96 -5.55
N LEU A 58 -19.33 -19.58 -6.64
CA LEU A 58 -19.45 -18.26 -7.26
C LEU A 58 -19.84 -18.38 -8.74
N VAL A 59 -21.09 -18.01 -9.06
CA VAL A 59 -21.60 -17.96 -10.44
C VAL A 59 -21.68 -16.53 -11.00
N ASP A 60 -21.60 -15.52 -10.13
CA ASP A 60 -21.57 -14.11 -10.52
C ASP A 60 -20.20 -13.75 -11.15
N PRO A 61 -20.16 -13.23 -12.39
CA PRO A 61 -18.91 -12.84 -13.04
C PRO A 61 -18.08 -11.81 -12.25
N ALA A 62 -18.72 -10.91 -11.51
CA ALA A 62 -17.98 -9.93 -10.70
C ALA A 62 -17.28 -10.60 -9.50
N ALA A 63 -17.93 -11.54 -8.83
CA ALA A 63 -17.31 -12.33 -7.76
C ALA A 63 -16.17 -13.24 -8.29
N GLN A 64 -16.34 -13.88 -9.45
CA GLN A 64 -15.29 -14.67 -10.10
C GLN A 64 -14.06 -13.81 -10.43
N LYS A 65 -14.28 -12.61 -10.96
CA LYS A 65 -13.21 -11.64 -11.24
C LYS A 65 -12.44 -11.26 -9.97
N ASP A 66 -13.11 -11.14 -8.83
CA ASP A 66 -12.48 -10.82 -7.55
C ASP A 66 -11.55 -11.96 -7.08
N VAL A 67 -11.97 -13.22 -7.20
CA VAL A 67 -11.13 -14.41 -6.93
C VAL A 67 -9.84 -14.35 -7.75
N TRP A 68 -9.97 -14.20 -9.07
CA TRP A 68 -8.82 -14.18 -9.97
C TRP A 68 -7.92 -12.97 -9.77
N THR A 69 -8.49 -11.82 -9.39
CA THR A 69 -7.72 -10.63 -9.03
C THR A 69 -6.82 -10.90 -7.84
N VAL A 70 -7.34 -11.56 -6.79
CA VAL A 70 -6.54 -11.94 -5.61
C VAL A 70 -5.51 -13.02 -5.97
N ARG A 71 -5.91 -14.07 -6.69
CA ARG A 71 -4.99 -15.17 -7.10
C ARG A 71 -3.81 -14.65 -7.92
N LYS A 72 -4.05 -13.67 -8.81
CA LYS A 72 -3.00 -13.07 -9.65
C LYS A 72 -1.95 -12.30 -8.86
N VAL A 73 -2.31 -11.74 -7.70
CA VAL A 73 -1.38 -10.99 -6.85
C VAL A 73 -0.86 -11.79 -5.65
N GLY A 74 -1.26 -13.06 -5.52
CA GLY A 74 -0.96 -13.92 -4.37
C GLY A 74 0.53 -13.94 -4.01
N LEU A 75 1.41 -14.01 -5.02
CA LEU A 75 2.84 -13.91 -4.82
C LEU A 75 3.26 -12.60 -4.12
N GLY A 76 2.76 -11.47 -4.60
CA GLY A 76 3.09 -10.18 -4.03
C GLY A 76 2.57 -10.00 -2.60
N LEU A 77 1.44 -10.64 -2.28
CA LEU A 77 0.88 -10.73 -0.92
C LEU A 77 1.75 -11.60 -0.01
N LEU A 78 2.24 -12.75 -0.49
CA LEU A 78 3.18 -13.58 0.29
C LEU A 78 4.46 -12.82 0.65
N MET A 79 4.94 -11.96 -0.26
CA MET A 79 6.12 -11.12 -0.01
C MET A 79 5.86 -9.97 0.97
N SER A 80 4.61 -9.72 1.39
CA SER A 80 4.26 -8.64 2.32
C SER A 80 4.49 -9.00 3.80
N ILE A 81 4.97 -10.21 4.10
CA ILE A 81 5.36 -10.63 5.45
C ILE A 81 6.38 -9.65 6.05
N LYS A 82 6.15 -9.16 7.26
CA LYS A 82 7.06 -8.22 7.95
C LYS A 82 8.28 -8.95 8.53
N GLY A 83 9.41 -8.25 8.61
CA GLY A 83 10.68 -8.79 9.12
C GLY A 83 11.66 -9.23 8.05
N ASP A 84 12.80 -9.76 8.51
CA ASP A 84 13.95 -10.09 7.65
C ASP A 84 13.84 -11.47 6.98
N HIS A 85 13.06 -12.40 7.55
CA HIS A 85 12.78 -13.69 6.92
C HIS A 85 11.72 -13.48 5.84
N LYS A 86 12.11 -13.66 4.58
CA LYS A 86 11.23 -13.47 3.41
C LYS A 86 11.08 -14.79 2.65
N PRO A 87 9.92 -15.04 2.01
CA PRO A 87 9.74 -16.22 1.15
C PRO A 87 10.52 -16.05 -0.16
N ILE A 88 11.81 -16.42 -0.16
CA ILE A 88 12.73 -16.21 -1.29
C ILE A 88 12.42 -17.19 -2.43
N PRO A 89 12.37 -16.74 -3.69
CA PRO A 89 12.22 -17.61 -4.86
C PRO A 89 13.56 -18.27 -5.23
N PHE A 90 13.78 -19.51 -4.83
CA PHE A 90 14.90 -20.31 -5.34
C PHE A 90 14.59 -21.79 -5.62
N ILE A 91 13.50 -22.35 -5.07
CA ILE A 91 12.97 -23.70 -5.39
C ILE A 91 11.49 -23.67 -5.81
N GLU A 92 10.92 -22.48 -5.91
CA GLU A 92 9.54 -22.31 -6.35
C GLU A 92 9.46 -22.68 -7.83
N ASP A 93 8.39 -23.31 -8.33
CA ASP A 93 8.26 -23.76 -9.73
C ASP A 93 8.78 -25.18 -10.03
N ALA A 94 8.86 -26.01 -8.99
CA ALA A 94 9.04 -27.44 -9.14
C ALA A 94 7.75 -28.11 -9.62
N ALA A 95 7.85 -29.09 -10.51
CA ALA A 95 6.72 -29.89 -10.98
C ALA A 95 6.96 -31.38 -10.75
N VAL A 96 5.96 -32.08 -10.23
CA VAL A 96 5.93 -33.54 -10.05
C VAL A 96 4.60 -34.11 -10.57
N PRO A 97 4.52 -35.40 -10.92
CA PRO A 97 3.24 -36.05 -11.16
C PRO A 97 2.26 -35.79 -10.01
N THR A 98 0.99 -35.51 -10.33
CA THR A 98 0.01 -35.00 -9.36
C THR A 98 -0.24 -35.95 -8.18
N GLU A 99 -0.10 -37.26 -8.41
CA GLU A 99 -0.17 -38.32 -7.42
C GLU A 99 0.93 -38.23 -6.35
N HIS A 100 2.07 -37.61 -6.66
CA HIS A 100 3.19 -37.40 -5.74
C HIS A 100 3.20 -35.99 -5.12
N LEU A 101 2.31 -35.09 -5.55
CA LEU A 101 2.34 -33.67 -5.17
C LEU A 101 2.25 -33.47 -3.65
N ALA A 102 1.34 -34.18 -2.98
CA ALA A 102 1.18 -34.08 -1.53
C ALA A 102 2.45 -34.53 -0.79
N GLU A 103 3.01 -35.67 -1.18
CA GLU A 103 4.23 -36.21 -0.57
C GLU A 103 5.44 -35.29 -0.81
N TYR A 104 5.61 -34.78 -2.02
CA TYR A 104 6.66 -33.82 -2.37
C TYR A 104 6.61 -32.58 -1.46
N VAL A 105 5.44 -31.97 -1.32
CA VAL A 105 5.26 -30.78 -0.45
C VAL A 105 5.61 -31.09 0.99
N THR A 106 5.08 -32.19 1.55
CA THR A 106 5.29 -32.53 2.95
C THR A 106 6.76 -32.88 3.24
N ARG A 107 7.47 -33.55 2.31
CA ARG A 107 8.90 -33.85 2.46
C ARG A 107 9.76 -32.58 2.41
N ILE A 108 9.49 -31.66 1.49
CA ILE A 108 10.19 -30.36 1.42
C ILE A 108 9.91 -29.52 2.67
N GLU A 109 8.65 -29.42 3.09
CA GLU A 109 8.26 -28.68 4.29
C GLU A 109 8.95 -29.25 5.53
N LYS A 110 8.94 -30.58 5.70
CA LYS A 110 9.65 -31.25 6.79
C LYS A 110 11.13 -30.92 6.79
N PHE A 111 11.80 -31.04 5.64
CA PHE A 111 13.23 -30.75 5.52
C PHE A 111 13.55 -29.29 5.87
N CYS A 112 12.74 -28.34 5.40
CA CYS A 112 12.88 -26.93 5.75
C CYS A 112 12.70 -26.70 7.26
N ASN A 113 11.68 -27.32 7.86
CA ASN A 113 11.41 -27.23 9.29
C ASN A 113 12.56 -27.80 10.13
N ASP A 114 13.14 -28.94 9.71
CA ASP A 114 14.31 -29.54 10.37
C ASP A 114 15.55 -28.62 10.30
N LEU A 115 15.66 -27.78 9.25
CA LEU A 115 16.66 -26.71 9.14
C LEU A 115 16.27 -25.41 9.86
N GLY A 116 15.13 -25.39 10.57
CA GLY A 116 14.63 -24.25 11.31
C GLY A 116 14.11 -23.10 10.43
N THR A 117 13.62 -23.40 9.22
CA THR A 117 12.95 -22.42 8.36
C THR A 117 11.56 -22.89 7.94
N ARG A 118 10.58 -22.00 8.03
CA ARG A 118 9.21 -22.26 7.58
C ARG A 118 9.12 -22.08 6.07
N VAL A 119 8.07 -22.63 5.45
CA VAL A 119 7.78 -22.42 4.03
C VAL A 119 6.46 -21.68 3.84
N ALA A 120 6.36 -20.97 2.73
CA ALA A 120 5.11 -20.51 2.16
C ALA A 120 4.87 -21.24 0.84
N TYR A 121 3.61 -21.54 0.52
CA TYR A 121 3.26 -22.24 -0.72
C TYR A 121 2.10 -21.54 -1.44
N TYR A 122 2.19 -21.53 -2.76
CA TYR A 122 1.07 -21.35 -3.68
C TYR A 122 1.30 -22.28 -4.87
N ALA A 123 0.26 -22.70 -5.57
CA ALA A 123 0.41 -23.77 -6.57
C ALA A 123 -0.47 -23.58 -7.80
N HIS A 124 -0.06 -24.27 -8.86
CA HIS A 124 -0.90 -24.73 -9.96
C HIS A 124 -1.11 -26.24 -9.77
N ALA A 125 -1.85 -26.61 -8.73
CA ALA A 125 -1.91 -27.99 -8.24
C ALA A 125 -2.38 -29.00 -9.31
N SER A 126 -3.29 -28.60 -10.20
CA SER A 126 -3.76 -29.44 -11.31
C SER A 126 -2.68 -29.78 -12.34
N ALA A 127 -1.62 -28.98 -12.44
CA ALA A 127 -0.49 -29.22 -13.33
C ALA A 127 0.69 -29.90 -12.60
N GLY A 128 0.53 -30.25 -11.32
CA GLY A 128 1.62 -30.76 -10.51
C GLY A 128 2.72 -29.74 -10.19
N CYS A 129 2.53 -28.48 -10.58
CA CYS A 129 3.50 -27.39 -10.36
C CYS A 129 3.21 -26.66 -9.04
N ILE A 130 4.25 -26.52 -8.21
CA ILE A 130 4.17 -25.90 -6.89
C ILE A 130 5.27 -24.88 -6.66
N HIS A 131 4.87 -23.77 -6.04
CA HIS A 131 5.77 -22.68 -5.68
C HIS A 131 5.99 -22.69 -4.17
N ILE A 132 6.89 -23.57 -3.73
CA ILE A 132 7.37 -23.60 -2.35
C ILE A 132 8.43 -22.52 -2.19
N ARG A 133 8.29 -21.68 -1.17
CA ARG A 133 9.21 -20.58 -0.86
C ARG A 133 9.61 -20.62 0.60
N PRO A 134 10.81 -21.13 0.92
CA PRO A 134 11.37 -21.07 2.26
C PRO A 134 11.56 -19.63 2.74
N LEU A 135 11.28 -19.39 4.02
CA LEU A 135 11.44 -18.10 4.68
C LEU A 135 12.90 -17.94 5.14
N ILE A 136 13.72 -17.33 4.30
CA ILE A 136 15.16 -17.18 4.52
C ILE A 136 15.50 -15.72 4.83
N ASN A 137 16.35 -15.50 5.81
CA ASN A 137 17.00 -14.21 6.04
C ASN A 137 18.36 -14.16 5.32
N THR A 138 18.39 -13.61 4.12
CA THR A 138 19.62 -13.51 3.32
C THR A 138 20.66 -12.52 3.89
N LYS A 139 20.33 -11.80 4.98
CA LYS A 139 21.27 -10.94 5.71
C LYS A 139 22.13 -11.73 6.72
N VAL A 140 21.84 -13.01 6.94
CA VAL A 140 22.52 -13.84 7.95
C VAL A 140 23.22 -15.02 7.26
N ALA A 141 24.52 -15.17 7.50
CA ALA A 141 25.34 -16.19 6.84
C ALA A 141 24.83 -17.63 7.08
N THR A 142 24.36 -17.94 8.30
CA THR A 142 23.83 -19.28 8.62
C THR A 142 22.54 -19.60 7.85
N ASP A 143 21.74 -18.59 7.54
CA ASP A 143 20.52 -18.73 6.74
C ASP A 143 20.84 -18.81 5.24
N VAL A 144 21.79 -18.00 4.76
CA VAL A 144 22.31 -18.10 3.38
C VAL A 144 22.86 -19.51 3.11
N ALA A 145 23.54 -20.12 4.08
CA ALA A 145 24.05 -21.49 3.96
C ALA A 145 22.96 -22.57 3.86
N LYS A 146 21.68 -22.25 4.13
CA LYS A 146 20.55 -23.17 3.93
C LYS A 146 20.12 -23.26 2.46
N LEU A 147 20.33 -22.19 1.69
CA LEU A 147 19.93 -22.10 0.27
C LEU A 147 20.42 -23.30 -0.57
N PRO A 148 21.73 -23.62 -0.60
CA PRO A 148 22.22 -24.75 -1.40
C PRO A 148 21.70 -26.09 -0.89
N LYS A 149 21.57 -26.28 0.43
CA LYS A 149 21.07 -27.52 1.04
C LYS A 149 19.63 -27.82 0.62
N ILE A 150 18.76 -26.81 0.68
CA ILE A 150 17.34 -26.94 0.32
C ILE A 150 17.18 -27.18 -1.19
N THR A 151 17.96 -26.48 -2.01
CA THR A 151 17.92 -26.65 -3.46
C THR A 151 18.38 -28.04 -3.88
N GLN A 152 19.49 -28.52 -3.31
CA GLN A 152 20.03 -29.85 -3.54
C GLN A 152 19.00 -30.93 -3.17
N PHE A 153 18.42 -30.84 -1.97
CA PHE A 153 17.37 -31.76 -1.52
C PHE A 153 16.14 -31.73 -2.44
N SER A 154 15.73 -30.54 -2.88
CA SER A 154 14.63 -30.40 -3.85
C SER A 154 14.93 -31.07 -5.19
N ALA A 155 16.15 -30.88 -5.72
CA ALA A 155 16.59 -31.47 -6.99
C ALA A 155 16.66 -33.01 -6.91
N GLU A 156 17.16 -33.56 -5.80
CA GLU A 156 17.19 -35.01 -5.54
C GLU A 156 15.78 -35.59 -5.52
N LEU A 157 14.88 -34.94 -4.78
CA LEU A 157 13.50 -35.36 -4.64
C LEU A 157 12.73 -35.30 -5.97
N LEU A 158 13.02 -34.31 -6.81
CA LEU A 158 12.49 -34.23 -8.16
C LEU A 158 12.99 -35.37 -9.03
N GLY A 159 14.28 -35.76 -8.91
CA GLY A 159 14.82 -36.94 -9.56
C GLY A 159 14.10 -38.24 -9.16
N GLU A 160 13.75 -38.40 -7.87
CA GLU A 160 12.99 -39.56 -7.36
C GLU A 160 11.61 -39.69 -8.02
N TYR A 161 10.90 -38.58 -8.23
CA TYR A 161 9.54 -38.58 -8.79
C TYR A 161 9.47 -38.37 -10.30
N GLY A 162 10.61 -38.24 -11.00
CA GLY A 162 10.65 -37.90 -12.42
C GLY A 162 10.09 -36.49 -12.72
N GLY A 163 10.31 -35.54 -11.81
CA GLY A 163 9.83 -34.16 -11.90
C GLY A 163 10.76 -33.21 -12.65
N SER A 164 10.42 -31.92 -12.63
CA SER A 164 11.21 -30.82 -13.19
C SER A 164 11.55 -29.76 -12.13
N MET A 165 12.77 -29.22 -12.17
CA MET A 165 13.18 -28.08 -11.32
C MET A 165 12.55 -26.75 -11.71
N SER A 166 12.05 -26.65 -12.94
CA SER A 166 11.47 -25.44 -13.49
C SER A 166 10.39 -25.81 -14.51
N SER A 167 9.14 -25.43 -14.23
CA SER A 167 7.99 -25.73 -15.08
C SER A 167 7.65 -24.54 -16.00
N GLU A 168 7.61 -23.32 -15.47
CA GLU A 168 7.19 -22.10 -16.20
C GLU A 168 8.17 -20.93 -16.09
N HIS A 169 9.00 -20.85 -15.05
CA HIS A 169 9.87 -19.71 -14.77
C HIS A 169 11.21 -19.76 -15.53
N GLY A 170 11.63 -20.95 -15.98
CA GLY A 170 12.98 -21.20 -16.49
C GLY A 170 14.04 -21.29 -15.38
N ASP A 171 15.27 -21.60 -15.77
CA ASP A 171 16.35 -21.79 -14.79
C ASP A 171 16.86 -20.45 -14.26
N GLY A 172 17.12 -19.51 -15.17
CA GLY A 172 17.76 -18.24 -14.88
C GLY A 172 19.07 -18.43 -14.08
N ARG A 173 19.55 -17.36 -13.43
CA ARG A 173 20.75 -17.45 -12.56
C ARG A 173 20.51 -18.34 -11.33
N ALA A 174 19.28 -18.33 -10.79
CA ALA A 174 18.95 -18.97 -9.51
C ALA A 174 19.16 -20.49 -9.52
N ARG A 175 18.89 -21.17 -10.64
CA ARG A 175 19.02 -22.64 -10.78
C ARG A 175 20.25 -23.09 -11.57
N SER A 176 20.95 -22.16 -12.24
CA SER A 176 22.12 -22.47 -13.09
C SER A 176 23.18 -23.32 -12.40
N TRP A 177 23.43 -23.07 -11.12
CA TRP A 177 24.48 -23.75 -10.35
C TRP A 177 24.18 -25.24 -10.10
N VAL A 178 22.90 -25.65 -10.11
CA VAL A 178 22.46 -27.03 -9.87
C VAL A 178 22.10 -27.77 -11.18
N ASN A 179 22.03 -27.06 -12.31
CA ASN A 179 21.67 -27.64 -13.61
C ASN A 179 22.53 -28.83 -14.01
N LYS A 180 23.86 -28.74 -13.81
CA LYS A 180 24.77 -29.83 -14.12
C LYS A 180 24.47 -31.10 -13.31
N PHE A 181 24.15 -30.93 -12.03
CA PHE A 181 23.77 -32.02 -11.14
C PHE A 181 22.44 -32.65 -11.58
N PHE A 182 21.44 -31.83 -11.91
CA PHE A 182 20.10 -32.31 -12.23
C PHE A 182 19.98 -32.96 -13.62
N TYR A 183 20.58 -32.35 -14.65
CA TYR A 183 20.48 -32.82 -16.04
C TYR A 183 21.57 -33.84 -16.42
N GLY A 184 22.61 -33.98 -15.60
CA GLY A 184 23.78 -34.81 -15.90
C GLY A 184 24.76 -34.17 -16.89
N GLU A 185 25.95 -34.76 -16.97
CA GLU A 185 27.07 -34.24 -17.76
C GLU A 185 26.75 -34.10 -19.25
N ASP A 186 26.09 -35.10 -19.85
CA ASP A 186 25.86 -35.16 -21.30
C ASP A 186 24.92 -34.05 -21.77
N LEU A 187 23.75 -33.93 -21.13
CA LEU A 187 22.75 -32.92 -21.51
C LEU A 187 23.23 -31.51 -21.16
N TYR A 188 23.88 -31.34 -20.01
CA TYR A 188 24.47 -30.06 -19.64
C TYR A 188 25.60 -29.65 -20.59
N GLY A 189 26.39 -30.61 -21.09
CA GLY A 189 27.39 -30.40 -22.13
C GLY A 189 26.79 -29.82 -23.40
N LEU A 190 25.66 -30.36 -23.86
CA LEU A 190 24.93 -29.81 -25.01
C LEU A 190 24.46 -28.36 -24.78
N TYR A 191 24.04 -28.01 -23.56
CA TYR A 191 23.67 -26.63 -23.25
C TYR A 191 24.87 -25.68 -23.39
N LYS A 192 26.06 -26.13 -22.98
CA LYS A 192 27.30 -25.38 -23.13
C LYS A 192 27.72 -25.23 -24.58
N ASP A 193 27.59 -26.27 -25.38
CA ASP A 193 27.90 -26.22 -26.81
C ASP A 193 26.97 -25.23 -27.53
N VAL A 194 25.66 -25.29 -27.27
CA VAL A 194 24.69 -24.34 -27.83
C VAL A 194 25.05 -22.90 -27.41
N LYS A 195 25.39 -22.67 -26.14
CA LYS A 195 25.81 -21.35 -25.66
C LYS A 195 27.08 -20.88 -26.37
N GLY A 196 28.08 -21.75 -26.52
CA GLY A 196 29.36 -21.42 -27.17
C GLY A 196 29.23 -21.16 -28.67
N ILE A 197 28.35 -21.88 -29.36
CA ILE A 197 28.07 -21.68 -30.79
C ILE A 197 27.33 -20.36 -31.02
N MET A 198 26.30 -20.08 -30.21
CA MET A 198 25.40 -18.93 -30.42
C MET A 198 25.94 -17.63 -29.80
N ASP A 199 26.80 -17.71 -28.79
CA ASP A 199 27.44 -16.55 -28.14
C ASP A 199 28.92 -16.83 -27.80
N PRO A 200 29.82 -16.92 -28.81
CA PRO A 200 31.23 -17.24 -28.60
C PRO A 200 31.99 -16.24 -27.72
N ALA A 201 31.53 -14.98 -27.67
CA ALA A 201 32.12 -13.92 -26.85
C ALA A 201 31.52 -13.84 -25.43
N ASN A 202 30.51 -14.67 -25.13
CA ASN A 202 29.81 -14.73 -23.85
C ASN A 202 29.24 -13.38 -23.36
N ILE A 203 28.65 -12.60 -24.27
CA ILE A 203 28.09 -11.27 -23.95
C ILE A 203 26.60 -11.32 -23.54
N LEU A 204 25.89 -12.39 -23.88
CA LEU A 204 24.46 -12.56 -23.64
C LEU A 204 24.21 -13.28 -22.30
N ASN A 205 24.03 -12.51 -21.22
CA ASN A 205 23.74 -13.02 -19.86
C ASN A 205 24.70 -14.14 -19.38
N PRO A 206 25.99 -13.83 -19.19
CA PRO A 206 26.96 -14.80 -18.69
C PRO A 206 26.54 -15.38 -17.33
N GLY A 207 26.82 -16.68 -17.14
CA GLY A 207 26.52 -17.42 -15.91
C GLY A 207 25.04 -17.74 -15.69
N ASN A 208 24.21 -17.68 -16.74
CA ASN A 208 22.82 -18.12 -16.71
C ASN A 208 22.66 -19.41 -17.55
N VAL A 209 21.89 -20.36 -17.02
CA VAL A 209 21.66 -21.75 -17.50
C VAL A 209 22.91 -22.62 -17.47
N VAL A 210 24.05 -22.08 -17.92
CA VAL A 210 25.36 -22.72 -17.89
C VAL A 210 26.39 -21.84 -17.20
N ASP A 211 27.40 -22.48 -16.62
CA ASP A 211 28.53 -21.88 -15.92
C ASP A 211 28.10 -20.87 -14.85
N GLY A 212 27.00 -21.20 -14.14
CA GLY A 212 26.43 -20.34 -13.11
C GLY A 212 27.29 -20.30 -11.85
N PRO A 213 27.43 -19.12 -11.21
CA PRO A 213 28.13 -18.99 -9.94
C PRO A 213 27.31 -19.68 -8.81
N PRO A 214 27.93 -19.92 -7.64
CA PRO A 214 27.21 -20.40 -6.46
C PRO A 214 25.99 -19.53 -6.14
N MET A 215 24.85 -20.15 -5.78
CA MET A 215 23.62 -19.41 -5.48
C MET A 215 23.70 -18.47 -4.27
N THR A 216 24.76 -18.59 -3.47
CA THR A 216 25.02 -17.75 -2.30
C THR A 216 25.72 -16.43 -2.64
N GLU A 217 26.08 -16.24 -3.91
CA GLU A 217 26.69 -15.01 -4.44
C GLU A 217 25.62 -14.09 -5.07
N ASP A 218 25.99 -12.82 -5.32
CA ASP A 218 25.14 -11.80 -5.96
C ASP A 218 23.74 -11.62 -5.33
N LEU A 219 23.60 -11.95 -4.05
CA LEU A 219 22.35 -11.78 -3.33
C LEU A 219 21.98 -10.31 -3.23
N ARG A 220 20.68 -10.01 -3.41
CA ARG A 220 20.14 -8.65 -3.18
C ARG A 220 20.52 -8.10 -1.80
N TYR A 221 20.49 -8.99 -0.81
CA TYR A 221 21.01 -8.77 0.52
C TYR A 221 22.00 -9.89 0.81
N GLY A 222 23.20 -9.56 1.30
CA GLY A 222 24.20 -10.55 1.69
C GLY A 222 24.48 -10.53 3.19
N ALA A 223 25.29 -11.47 3.66
CA ALA A 223 25.71 -11.52 5.07
C ALA A 223 26.49 -10.28 5.53
N SER A 224 27.07 -9.52 4.60
CA SER A 224 27.73 -8.23 4.84
C SER A 224 26.77 -7.03 4.83
N TYR A 225 25.48 -7.26 4.58
CA TYR A 225 24.48 -6.20 4.53
C TYR A 225 24.29 -5.59 5.92
N THR A 226 24.67 -4.32 6.05
CA THR A 226 24.44 -3.52 7.25
C THR A 226 23.57 -2.33 6.88
N VAL A 227 22.96 -1.70 7.88
CA VAL A 227 22.13 -0.51 7.70
C VAL A 227 22.67 0.58 8.59
N ILE A 228 22.79 1.81 8.08
CA ILE A 228 23.17 2.96 8.89
C ILE A 228 22.13 3.19 10.01
N PRO A 229 22.56 3.46 11.25
CA PRO A 229 21.63 3.77 12.33
C PRO A 229 21.01 5.16 12.09
N LEU A 230 19.69 5.24 12.10
CA LEU A 230 18.93 6.49 12.00
C LEU A 230 17.99 6.62 13.20
N LYS A 231 17.87 7.84 13.73
CA LYS A 231 16.86 8.16 14.73
C LYS A 231 15.57 8.55 14.02
N GLU A 232 14.59 7.67 14.07
CA GLU A 232 13.33 7.86 13.36
C GLU A 232 12.52 9.04 13.92
N HIS A 233 11.92 9.81 13.02
CA HIS A 233 10.99 10.89 13.33
C HIS A 233 9.55 10.39 13.44
N LEU A 234 9.15 9.41 12.63
CA LEU A 234 7.87 8.70 12.74
C LEU A 234 8.06 7.34 13.41
N ASP A 235 6.99 6.76 13.96
CA ASP A 235 7.03 5.39 14.49
C ASP A 235 7.01 4.37 13.35
N PHE A 236 8.06 3.57 13.18
CA PHE A 236 8.10 2.43 12.25
C PHE A 236 8.03 1.05 12.94
N SER A 237 7.53 0.98 14.18
CA SER A 237 7.42 -0.27 14.95
C SER A 237 6.71 -1.39 14.16
N ARG A 238 5.61 -1.09 13.47
CA ARG A 238 4.84 -2.04 12.61
C ARG A 238 5.64 -2.61 11.44
N ASP A 239 6.66 -1.90 10.99
CA ASP A 239 7.55 -2.31 9.91
C ASP A 239 8.88 -2.88 10.45
N LEU A 240 9.04 -2.91 11.78
CA LEU A 240 10.28 -3.26 12.48
C LEU A 240 11.44 -2.32 12.12
N GLY A 241 11.13 -1.03 11.91
CA GLY A 241 12.07 0.06 11.63
C GLY A 241 12.05 0.55 10.19
N PHE A 242 12.56 1.76 9.97
CA PHE A 242 12.53 2.49 8.70
C PHE A 242 13.19 1.71 7.55
N ALA A 243 14.34 1.09 7.80
CA ALA A 243 15.04 0.32 6.78
C ALA A 243 14.22 -0.88 6.29
N ARG A 244 13.58 -1.60 7.22
CA ARG A 244 12.71 -2.73 6.86
C ARG A 244 11.44 -2.27 6.13
N ALA A 245 10.93 -1.08 6.46
CA ALA A 245 9.85 -0.45 5.69
C ALA A 245 10.26 -0.20 4.22
N VAL A 246 11.48 0.31 3.98
CA VAL A 246 12.03 0.49 2.62
C VAL A 246 12.24 -0.86 1.91
N GLU A 247 12.65 -1.88 2.64
CA GLU A 247 12.90 -3.23 2.12
C GLU A 247 11.62 -4.02 1.78
N MET A 248 10.44 -3.57 2.20
CA MET A 248 9.16 -4.16 1.79
C MET A 248 8.97 -4.18 0.27
N CYS A 249 9.66 -3.29 -0.47
CA CYS A 249 9.65 -3.35 -1.93
C CYS A 249 10.42 -4.58 -2.45
N ASN A 250 9.66 -5.62 -2.84
CA ASN A 250 10.19 -6.86 -3.42
C ASN A 250 10.73 -6.72 -4.86
N GLY A 251 10.48 -5.59 -5.53
CA GLY A 251 10.99 -5.32 -6.88
C GLY A 251 10.10 -5.77 -8.05
N ALA A 252 8.87 -6.24 -7.79
CA ALA A 252 7.95 -6.76 -8.82
C ALA A 252 7.56 -5.75 -9.91
N GLY A 253 7.76 -4.45 -9.69
CA GLY A 253 7.54 -3.44 -10.73
C GLY A 253 6.08 -3.12 -11.02
N ILE A 254 5.13 -3.52 -10.14
CA ILE A 254 3.70 -3.19 -10.25
C ILE A 254 3.47 -1.67 -10.33
N CYS A 255 4.39 -0.85 -9.80
CA CYS A 255 4.34 0.60 -9.90
C CYS A 255 4.64 1.17 -11.31
N ARG A 256 5.03 0.34 -12.29
CA ARG A 256 5.35 0.74 -13.66
C ARG A 256 4.13 0.65 -14.60
N LYS A 257 2.92 0.87 -14.08
CA LYS A 257 1.69 0.84 -14.89
C LYS A 257 1.70 1.94 -15.94
N ARG A 258 1.10 1.66 -17.09
CA ARG A 258 1.02 2.61 -18.21
C ARG A 258 -0.37 3.16 -18.49
N THR A 259 -1.41 2.42 -18.14
CA THR A 259 -2.77 2.63 -18.63
C THR A 259 -3.82 2.79 -17.53
N ALA A 260 -3.76 2.00 -16.47
CA ALA A 260 -4.80 1.95 -15.43
C ALA A 260 -4.22 1.93 -14.01
N GLY A 261 -5.04 2.35 -13.04
CA GLY A 261 -4.67 2.48 -11.64
C GLY A 261 -3.94 3.78 -11.31
N THR A 262 -3.87 4.11 -10.03
CA THR A 262 -3.27 5.36 -9.52
C THR A 262 -1.77 5.17 -9.28
N MET A 263 -1.30 3.95 -8.96
CA MET A 263 0.11 3.69 -8.71
C MET A 263 0.93 3.52 -10.02
N CYS A 264 1.98 4.29 -10.29
CA CYS A 264 2.54 5.46 -9.61
C CYS A 264 2.42 6.67 -10.55
N PRO A 265 1.82 7.80 -10.13
CA PRO A 265 1.45 8.86 -11.08
C PRO A 265 2.68 9.57 -11.65
N SER A 266 3.76 9.70 -10.87
CA SER A 266 5.01 10.28 -11.39
C SER A 266 5.69 9.39 -12.42
N PHE A 267 5.73 8.07 -12.22
CA PHE A 267 6.17 7.16 -13.30
C PHE A 267 5.24 7.21 -14.51
N GLN A 268 3.93 7.29 -14.31
CA GLN A 268 2.97 7.37 -15.43
C GLN A 268 3.23 8.62 -16.29
N ALA A 269 3.57 9.74 -15.65
CA ALA A 269 3.90 10.98 -16.32
C ALA A 269 5.30 10.96 -16.97
N THR A 270 6.34 10.56 -16.24
CA THR A 270 7.73 10.72 -16.73
C THR A 270 8.28 9.49 -17.45
N ARG A 271 7.74 8.31 -17.19
CA ARG A 271 8.26 6.99 -17.66
C ARG A 271 9.66 6.62 -17.14
N GLU A 272 10.17 7.35 -16.16
CA GLU A 272 11.49 7.14 -15.57
C GLU A 272 11.44 6.24 -14.33
N GLU A 273 12.33 5.24 -14.25
CA GLU A 273 12.32 4.22 -13.18
C GLU A 273 12.47 4.82 -11.78
N GLU A 274 13.31 5.84 -11.62
CA GLU A 274 13.51 6.53 -10.34
C GLU A 274 12.23 7.17 -9.81
N HIS A 275 11.32 7.54 -10.71
CA HIS A 275 10.02 8.09 -10.37
C HIS A 275 8.95 7.02 -10.13
N ALA A 276 9.31 5.74 -10.09
CA ALA A 276 8.45 4.66 -9.60
C ALA A 276 8.68 4.38 -8.11
N THR A 277 7.73 3.73 -7.43
CA THR A 277 7.91 3.29 -6.02
C THR A 277 9.13 2.40 -5.86
N ARG A 278 9.35 1.48 -6.81
CA ARG A 278 10.51 0.57 -6.81
C ARG A 278 11.84 1.31 -6.96
N GLY A 279 11.92 2.30 -7.86
CA GLY A 279 13.11 3.12 -8.02
C GLY A 279 13.50 3.83 -6.72
N ARG A 280 12.53 4.49 -6.07
CA ARG A 280 12.71 5.17 -4.77
C ARG A 280 13.18 4.21 -3.68
N ALA A 281 12.53 3.06 -3.56
CA ALA A 281 12.90 2.07 -2.55
C ALA A 281 14.32 1.52 -2.79
N ASN A 282 14.72 1.30 -4.04
CA ASN A 282 16.08 0.85 -4.36
C ASN A 282 17.13 1.93 -4.09
N ALA A 283 16.85 3.20 -4.43
CA ALA A 283 17.74 4.31 -4.14
C ALA A 283 17.97 4.46 -2.62
N LEU A 284 16.87 4.50 -1.84
CA LEU A 284 16.94 4.56 -0.38
C LEU A 284 17.67 3.35 0.20
N ARG A 285 17.39 2.14 -0.28
CA ARG A 285 18.10 0.94 0.18
C ARG A 285 19.60 1.03 -0.06
N ALA A 286 20.04 1.49 -1.23
CA ALA A 286 21.46 1.63 -1.54
C ALA A 286 22.15 2.67 -0.65
N ALA A 287 21.46 3.77 -0.32
CA ALA A 287 21.96 4.76 0.63
C ALA A 287 22.00 4.22 2.07
N LEU A 288 20.95 3.52 2.50
CA LEU A 288 20.86 2.94 3.84
C LEU A 288 21.86 1.81 4.06
N SER A 289 22.15 1.01 3.04
CA SER A 289 22.98 -0.19 3.15
C SER A 289 24.48 0.06 3.05
N GLY A 290 24.91 1.33 2.96
CA GLY A 290 26.32 1.68 2.73
C GLY A 290 26.85 1.36 1.33
N ARG A 291 25.99 1.00 0.36
CA ARG A 291 26.40 0.87 -1.05
C ARG A 291 26.78 2.22 -1.63
N PHE A 292 26.16 3.29 -1.13
CA PHE A 292 26.61 4.66 -1.29
C PHE A 292 27.21 5.19 0.01
N PRO A 293 28.08 6.23 -0.06
CA PRO A 293 28.50 6.96 1.13
C PRO A 293 27.30 7.42 1.95
N ALA A 294 27.39 7.41 3.29
CA ALA A 294 26.26 7.71 4.17
C ALA A 294 25.62 9.10 3.90
N GLN A 295 26.42 10.06 3.43
CA GLN A 295 25.97 11.42 3.07
C GLN A 295 25.01 11.42 1.88
N GLU A 296 25.01 10.38 1.04
CA GLU A 296 24.09 10.25 -0.09
C GLU A 296 22.63 10.03 0.36
N PHE A 297 22.40 9.62 1.61
CA PHE A 297 21.04 9.55 2.14
C PHE A 297 20.35 10.91 2.14
N THR A 298 21.07 12.02 2.35
CA THR A 298 20.52 13.38 2.36
C THR A 298 21.04 14.24 1.20
N SER A 299 21.52 13.61 0.11
CA SER A 299 22.00 14.34 -1.06
C SER A 299 20.87 14.95 -1.89
N LYS A 300 21.22 15.97 -2.69
CA LYS A 300 20.31 16.58 -3.66
C LYS A 300 19.75 15.54 -4.63
N ARG A 301 20.55 14.55 -5.03
CA ARG A 301 20.10 13.52 -5.97
C ARG A 301 19.04 12.62 -5.34
N MET A 302 19.20 12.23 -4.08
CA MET A 302 18.17 11.49 -3.36
C MET A 302 16.88 12.30 -3.21
N TYR A 303 17.01 13.62 -2.96
CA TYR A 303 15.85 14.52 -2.90
C TYR A 303 15.07 14.52 -4.22
N GLU A 304 15.75 14.66 -5.37
CA GLU A 304 15.11 14.64 -6.70
C GLU A 304 14.33 13.35 -6.96
N VAL A 305 14.89 12.20 -6.59
CA VAL A 305 14.22 10.89 -6.68
C VAL A 305 12.89 10.88 -5.88
N MET A 306 12.87 11.55 -4.72
CA MET A 306 11.71 11.61 -3.83
C MET A 306 10.74 12.77 -4.15
N ASP A 307 11.19 13.82 -4.82
CA ASP A 307 10.46 15.08 -4.96
C ASP A 307 9.11 14.91 -5.67
N LEU A 308 9.10 14.20 -6.81
CA LEU A 308 7.88 13.95 -7.60
C LEU A 308 6.90 12.92 -6.98
N CYS A 309 7.21 12.33 -5.82
CA CYS A 309 6.23 11.53 -5.10
C CYS A 309 5.17 12.45 -4.47
N VAL A 310 3.92 12.36 -4.94
CA VAL A 310 2.81 13.20 -4.45
C VAL A 310 2.19 12.71 -3.14
N SER A 311 2.74 11.66 -2.52
CA SER A 311 2.23 11.05 -1.28
C SER A 311 0.74 10.69 -1.35
N CYS A 312 0.30 10.14 -2.49
CA CYS A 312 -1.08 9.70 -2.73
C CYS A 312 -1.42 8.35 -2.08
N LYS A 313 -0.44 7.64 -1.48
CA LYS A 313 -0.62 6.31 -0.86
C LYS A 313 -1.15 5.18 -1.77
N ALA A 314 -1.25 5.39 -3.08
CA ALA A 314 -1.60 4.33 -4.02
C ALA A 314 -0.64 3.12 -3.95
N CYS A 315 0.63 3.34 -3.56
CA CYS A 315 1.57 2.25 -3.32
C CYS A 315 1.32 1.43 -2.05
N LYS A 316 0.65 2.01 -1.04
CA LYS A 316 0.19 1.28 0.14
C LYS A 316 -1.06 0.47 -0.18
N ALA A 317 -1.96 1.02 -0.98
CA ALA A 317 -3.24 0.40 -1.31
C ALA A 317 -3.15 -0.64 -2.45
N GLU A 318 -2.46 -0.30 -3.55
CA GLU A 318 -2.44 -1.12 -4.77
C GLU A 318 -1.28 -2.10 -4.86
N CYS A 319 -0.13 -1.77 -4.26
CA CYS A 319 1.01 -2.68 -4.27
C CYS A 319 0.67 -3.89 -3.40
N PRO A 320 0.82 -5.12 -3.91
CA PRO A 320 0.63 -6.32 -3.08
C PRO A 320 1.56 -6.38 -1.85
N SER A 321 2.72 -5.72 -1.91
CA SER A 321 3.65 -5.61 -0.79
C SER A 321 3.36 -4.45 0.17
N SER A 322 2.30 -3.67 -0.08
CA SER A 322 1.82 -2.55 0.76
C SER A 322 2.90 -1.55 1.17
N VAL A 323 3.75 -1.15 0.22
CA VAL A 323 4.85 -0.21 0.49
C VAL A 323 4.28 1.19 0.76
N ASP A 324 4.43 1.71 1.97
CA ASP A 324 3.99 3.06 2.33
C ASP A 324 5.06 4.11 1.97
N MET A 325 5.19 4.38 0.66
CA MET A 325 6.15 5.38 0.17
C MET A 325 5.82 6.80 0.64
N ALA A 326 4.56 7.07 1.03
CA ALA A 326 4.18 8.37 1.58
C ALA A 326 4.83 8.59 2.95
N LYS A 327 4.72 7.61 3.85
CA LYS A 327 5.40 7.60 5.17
C LYS A 327 6.92 7.64 5.00
N ILE A 328 7.46 6.79 4.14
CA ILE A 328 8.91 6.73 3.85
C ILE A 328 9.43 8.08 3.33
N LYS A 329 8.69 8.75 2.44
CA LYS A 329 9.06 10.09 1.96
C LYS A 329 9.06 11.12 3.09
N THR A 330 8.05 11.11 3.95
CA THR A 330 7.98 12.06 5.07
C THR A 330 9.17 11.90 6.01
N GLU A 331 9.55 10.66 6.33
CA GLU A 331 10.74 10.35 7.13
C GLU A 331 12.03 10.84 6.46
N PHE A 332 12.21 10.52 5.17
CA PHE A 332 13.33 11.01 4.38
C PHE A 332 13.42 12.54 4.39
N LEU A 333 12.30 13.24 4.16
CA LEU A 333 12.28 14.71 4.14
C LEU A 333 12.65 15.32 5.49
N ALA A 334 12.25 14.69 6.60
CA ALA A 334 12.62 15.15 7.94
C ALA A 334 14.15 15.13 8.11
N HIS A 335 14.79 14.00 7.81
CA HIS A 335 16.24 13.89 7.83
C HIS A 335 16.94 14.82 6.83
N TYR A 336 16.39 14.93 5.60
CA TYR A 336 16.94 15.81 4.58
C TYR A 336 16.94 17.28 5.05
N TYR A 337 15.88 17.75 5.70
CA TYR A 337 15.80 19.13 6.20
C TYR A 337 16.59 19.37 7.50
N GLU A 338 16.86 18.34 8.30
CA GLU A 338 17.83 18.45 9.40
C GLU A 338 19.25 18.70 8.86
N ALA A 339 19.62 18.02 7.77
CA ALA A 339 20.95 18.16 7.16
C ALA A 339 21.09 19.42 6.28
N ASN A 340 20.05 19.79 5.52
CA ASN A 340 20.13 20.83 4.48
C ASN A 340 19.33 22.11 4.81
N GLY A 341 18.60 22.12 5.93
CA GLY A 341 17.67 23.19 6.28
C GLY A 341 16.32 23.08 5.56
N THR A 342 15.28 23.63 6.19
CA THR A 342 13.92 23.63 5.64
C THR A 342 13.70 24.78 4.66
N PRO A 343 13.38 24.54 3.37
CA PRO A 343 13.16 25.59 2.39
C PRO A 343 11.90 26.40 2.70
N LEU A 344 11.90 27.67 2.30
CA LEU A 344 10.76 28.57 2.53
C LEU A 344 9.46 28.05 1.90
N ARG A 345 9.54 27.39 0.73
CA ARG A 345 8.40 26.73 0.08
C ARG A 345 7.77 25.67 1.01
N ALA A 346 8.58 24.83 1.66
CA ALA A 346 8.06 23.81 2.59
C ALA A 346 7.39 24.46 3.80
N LYS A 347 8.00 25.52 4.37
CA LYS A 347 7.42 26.28 5.49
C LYS A 347 6.08 26.93 5.10
N MET A 348 5.99 27.53 3.91
CA MET A 348 4.78 28.17 3.40
C MET A 348 3.64 27.16 3.26
N PHE A 349 3.84 26.05 2.55
CA PHE A 349 2.80 25.04 2.36
C PHE A 349 2.48 24.27 3.65
N GLY A 350 3.47 24.03 4.52
CA GLY A 350 3.24 23.44 5.83
C GLY A 350 2.33 24.31 6.71
N ASN A 351 2.40 25.63 6.57
CA ASN A 351 1.61 26.59 7.34
C ASN A 351 0.41 27.15 6.55
N ILE A 352 -0.09 26.43 5.54
CA ILE A 352 -1.19 26.91 4.69
C ILE A 352 -2.45 27.26 5.48
N SER A 353 -2.71 26.59 6.61
CA SER A 353 -3.84 26.91 7.49
C SER A 353 -3.73 28.32 8.10
N LEU A 354 -2.52 28.72 8.54
CA LEU A 354 -2.28 30.07 9.05
C LEU A 354 -2.43 31.10 7.94
N LEU A 355 -1.84 30.84 6.76
CA LEU A 355 -1.94 31.74 5.61
C LEU A 355 -3.39 31.90 5.15
N SER A 356 -4.16 30.83 5.12
CA SER A 356 -5.58 30.86 4.73
C SER A 356 -6.42 31.61 5.75
N ARG A 357 -6.13 31.45 7.04
CA ARG A 357 -6.77 32.25 8.09
C ARG A 357 -6.51 33.75 7.93
N LEU A 358 -5.26 34.13 7.65
CA LEU A 358 -4.87 35.53 7.45
C LEU A 358 -5.42 36.12 6.14
N GLY A 359 -5.46 35.33 5.06
CA GLY A 359 -5.92 35.78 3.76
C GLY A 359 -7.44 35.75 3.57
N SER A 360 -8.19 35.19 4.52
CA SER A 360 -9.66 35.11 4.46
C SER A 360 -10.32 36.23 5.27
N GLY A 361 -11.66 36.29 5.22
CA GLY A 361 -12.41 37.26 6.01
C GLY A 361 -12.24 38.69 5.48
N PRO A 362 -11.97 39.69 6.35
CA PRO A 362 -11.84 41.09 5.95
C PRO A 362 -10.74 41.36 4.90
N LEU A 363 -9.69 40.53 4.86
CA LEU A 363 -8.56 40.69 3.93
C LEU A 363 -8.76 39.94 2.61
N SER A 364 -9.83 39.16 2.47
CA SER A 364 -10.09 38.32 1.29
C SER A 364 -10.08 39.09 -0.03
N GLY A 365 -10.59 40.32 -0.07
CA GLY A 365 -10.56 41.15 -1.29
C GLY A 365 -9.13 41.40 -1.79
N LEU A 366 -8.24 41.81 -0.88
CA LEU A 366 -6.83 42.05 -1.20
C LEU A 366 -6.09 40.73 -1.51
N SER A 367 -6.33 39.68 -0.73
CA SER A 367 -5.71 38.37 -0.96
C SER A 367 -6.15 37.75 -2.29
N ASN A 368 -7.43 37.86 -2.65
CA ASN A 368 -7.97 37.39 -3.93
C ASN A 368 -7.44 38.21 -5.10
N TRP A 369 -7.32 39.54 -4.97
CA TRP A 369 -6.63 40.34 -5.97
C TRP A 369 -5.19 39.86 -6.16
N ALA A 370 -4.46 39.60 -5.06
CA ALA A 370 -3.07 39.19 -5.12
C ALA A 370 -2.88 37.82 -5.79
N VAL A 371 -3.66 36.79 -5.42
CA VAL A 371 -3.51 35.44 -5.99
C VAL A 371 -4.00 35.32 -7.44
N ASN A 372 -4.82 36.27 -7.91
CA ASN A 372 -5.27 36.33 -9.31
C ASN A 372 -4.43 37.27 -10.18
N ASN A 373 -3.51 38.06 -9.61
CA ASN A 373 -2.65 38.97 -10.36
C ASN A 373 -1.53 38.22 -11.11
N GLY A 374 -1.43 38.43 -12.43
CA GLY A 374 -0.45 37.73 -13.28
C GLY A 374 1.01 38.03 -12.95
N ILE A 375 1.34 39.24 -12.47
CA ILE A 375 2.71 39.59 -12.06
C ILE A 375 3.05 38.82 -10.79
N ILE A 376 2.16 38.78 -9.81
CA ILE A 376 2.36 38.03 -8.56
C ILE A 376 2.48 36.54 -8.85
N LYS A 377 1.64 35.98 -9.72
CA LYS A 377 1.76 34.59 -10.18
C LYS A 377 3.12 34.31 -10.82
N THR A 378 3.63 35.22 -11.65
CA THR A 378 4.97 35.09 -12.26
C THR A 378 6.10 35.11 -11.22
N VAL A 379 5.97 35.93 -10.18
CA VAL A 379 6.92 35.95 -9.05
C VAL A 379 6.84 34.64 -8.25
N LEU A 380 5.63 34.16 -7.94
CA LEU A 380 5.44 32.88 -7.25
C LEU A 380 5.94 31.69 -8.06
N ASP A 381 5.83 31.73 -9.39
CA ASP A 381 6.39 30.73 -10.29
C ASP A 381 7.92 30.67 -10.16
N LYS A 382 8.59 31.82 -10.37
CA LYS A 382 10.06 31.89 -10.33
C LYS A 382 10.67 31.67 -8.94
N SER A 383 10.01 32.17 -7.89
CA SER A 383 10.57 32.15 -6.53
C SER A 383 10.13 30.95 -5.71
N PHE A 384 8.91 30.47 -5.92
CA PHE A 384 8.35 29.37 -5.15
C PHE A 384 8.06 28.13 -5.99
N GLY A 385 8.10 28.15 -7.32
CA GLY A 385 7.73 27.00 -8.16
C GLY A 385 6.22 26.71 -8.13
N ILE A 386 5.40 27.77 -8.10
CA ILE A 386 3.95 27.69 -8.30
C ILE A 386 3.66 28.19 -9.71
N SER A 387 3.47 27.27 -10.65
CA SER A 387 3.26 27.62 -12.06
C SER A 387 2.20 28.71 -12.24
N ALA A 388 2.55 29.75 -13.00
CA ALA A 388 1.67 30.88 -13.27
C ALA A 388 0.41 30.49 -14.08
N GLU A 389 0.45 29.33 -14.76
CA GLU A 389 -0.68 28.75 -15.49
C GLU A 389 -1.75 28.16 -14.57
N ARG A 390 -1.47 28.01 -13.27
CA ARG A 390 -2.42 27.45 -12.31
C ARG A 390 -3.39 28.51 -11.78
N SER A 391 -4.64 28.08 -11.63
CA SER A 391 -5.65 28.82 -10.86
C SER A 391 -5.40 28.57 -9.37
N LEU A 392 -5.20 29.64 -8.61
CA LEU A 392 -5.09 29.57 -7.17
C LEU A 392 -6.48 29.69 -6.55
N PRO A 393 -6.78 28.94 -5.49
CA PRO A 393 -8.10 28.99 -4.87
C PRO A 393 -8.30 30.37 -4.22
N ASN A 394 -9.48 30.95 -4.41
CA ASN A 394 -9.87 32.18 -3.74
C ASN A 394 -10.12 31.93 -2.25
N PHE A 395 -9.84 32.93 -1.43
CA PHE A 395 -10.19 32.97 -0.02
C PHE A 395 -11.61 33.50 0.15
N ALA A 396 -12.35 32.91 1.08
CA ALA A 396 -13.70 33.29 1.39
C ALA A 396 -13.77 34.61 2.18
N ALA A 397 -14.69 35.48 1.78
CA ALA A 397 -14.99 36.71 2.51
C ALA A 397 -15.63 36.45 3.88
N GLN A 398 -16.33 35.32 4.03
CA GLN A 398 -16.83 34.83 5.30
C GLN A 398 -16.34 33.38 5.50
N PRO A 399 -15.32 33.16 6.34
CA PRO A 399 -14.89 31.82 6.71
C PRO A 399 -16.00 31.04 7.39
N PHE A 400 -16.00 29.70 7.24
CA PHE A 400 -17.02 28.83 7.83
C PHE A 400 -17.18 29.05 9.34
N THR A 401 -16.08 29.18 10.08
CA THR A 401 -16.11 29.41 11.53
C THR A 401 -16.74 30.75 11.91
N SER A 402 -16.61 31.78 11.06
CA SER A 402 -17.26 33.08 11.24
C SER A 402 -18.77 32.99 10.97
N TRP A 403 -19.16 32.31 9.88
CA TRP A 403 -20.56 32.00 9.60
C TRP A 403 -21.20 31.20 10.74
N TYR A 404 -20.53 30.14 11.20
CA TYR A 404 -21.01 29.26 12.25
C TYR A 404 -21.23 30.00 13.57
N LYS A 405 -20.35 30.94 13.92
CA LYS A 405 -20.52 31.79 15.11
C LYS A 405 -21.68 32.78 14.95
N LYS A 406 -21.90 33.34 13.76
CA LYS A 406 -22.95 34.34 13.49
C LYS A 406 -24.35 33.74 13.49
N ARG A 407 -24.49 32.45 13.15
CA ARG A 407 -25.80 31.77 13.07
C ARG A 407 -26.53 31.67 14.42
N GLY A 408 -25.83 31.81 15.54
CA GLY A 408 -26.40 31.73 16.89
C GLY A 408 -26.34 30.32 17.48
N GLN A 409 -27.30 30.01 18.36
CA GLN A 409 -27.34 28.74 19.08
C GLN A 409 -27.69 27.61 18.12
N ALA A 410 -26.88 26.55 18.09
CA ALA A 410 -27.17 25.37 17.28
C ALA A 410 -28.49 24.73 17.76
N PRO A 411 -29.35 24.24 16.86
CA PRO A 411 -30.52 23.46 17.25
C PRO A 411 -30.09 22.29 18.15
N ALA A 412 -30.83 22.06 19.24
CA ALA A 412 -30.63 20.84 20.01
C ALA A 412 -30.98 19.63 19.13
N GLY A 413 -30.00 18.79 18.83
CA GLY A 413 -30.21 17.62 17.99
C GLY A 413 -31.13 16.61 18.66
N ARG A 414 -32.31 16.37 18.07
CA ARG A 414 -33.24 15.33 18.55
C ARG A 414 -32.63 13.92 18.55
N LYS A 415 -31.62 13.67 17.72
CA LYS A 415 -30.86 12.41 17.63
C LYS A 415 -29.48 12.49 18.29
N GLY A 416 -29.23 13.52 19.12
CA GLY A 416 -27.94 13.79 19.71
C GLY A 416 -27.06 14.68 18.83
N ASN A 417 -25.76 14.70 19.15
CA ASN A 417 -24.81 15.60 18.51
C ASN A 417 -23.83 14.85 17.59
N VAL A 418 -23.25 15.59 16.66
CA VAL A 418 -22.10 15.19 15.86
C VAL A 418 -21.06 16.31 15.90
N VAL A 419 -19.79 15.95 15.88
CA VAL A 419 -18.70 16.92 15.73
C VAL A 419 -18.39 17.05 14.25
N LEU A 420 -18.57 18.24 13.67
CA LEU A 420 -18.07 18.50 12.33
C LEU A 420 -16.59 18.88 12.39
N PHE A 421 -15.74 18.02 11.84
CA PHE A 421 -14.32 18.26 11.68
C PHE A 421 -14.08 19.19 10.48
N ASN A 422 -14.03 20.49 10.74
CA ASN A 422 -13.85 21.52 9.72
C ASN A 422 -12.37 21.59 9.26
N ASP A 423 -12.08 21.15 8.04
CA ASP A 423 -10.74 21.24 7.48
C ASP A 423 -10.38 22.67 7.01
N THR A 424 -9.12 22.86 6.62
CA THR A 424 -8.58 24.17 6.23
C THR A 424 -9.27 24.76 5.00
N PHE A 425 -9.55 23.96 3.97
CA PHE A 425 -10.06 24.47 2.69
C PHE A 425 -11.56 24.73 2.78
N ASN A 426 -12.32 23.82 3.38
CA ASN A 426 -13.74 24.07 3.65
C ASN A 426 -13.93 25.19 4.68
N THR A 427 -12.93 25.52 5.51
CA THR A 427 -13.03 26.70 6.39
C THR A 427 -12.79 28.02 5.65
N TYR A 428 -11.75 28.10 4.82
CA TYR A 428 -11.23 29.38 4.33
C TYR A 428 -11.37 29.61 2.82
N ASN A 429 -11.66 28.59 2.02
CA ASN A 429 -11.79 28.69 0.57
C ASN A 429 -13.20 28.34 0.08
N TYR A 430 -13.77 27.23 0.59
CA TYR A 430 -15.06 26.69 0.15
C TYR A 430 -16.05 26.51 1.33
N PRO A 431 -16.36 27.57 2.10
CA PRO A 431 -17.25 27.48 3.27
C PRO A 431 -18.63 26.93 2.94
N GLN A 432 -19.14 27.12 1.72
CA GLN A 432 -20.43 26.59 1.29
C GLN A 432 -20.53 25.06 1.44
N VAL A 433 -19.42 24.32 1.33
CA VAL A 433 -19.42 22.86 1.48
C VAL A 433 -19.65 22.48 2.96
N ALA A 434 -18.94 23.13 3.89
CA ALA A 434 -19.14 22.91 5.32
C ALA A 434 -20.50 23.43 5.82
N ILE A 435 -21.02 24.51 5.23
CA ILE A 435 -22.38 25.02 5.48
C ILE A 435 -23.41 23.97 5.06
N ALA A 436 -23.35 23.49 3.82
CA ALA A 436 -24.29 22.49 3.31
C ALA A 436 -24.23 21.18 4.13
N ALA A 437 -23.03 20.74 4.54
CA ALA A 437 -22.90 19.58 5.41
C ALA A 437 -23.53 19.82 6.80
N THR A 438 -23.37 21.03 7.35
CA THR A 438 -24.01 21.41 8.62
C THR A 438 -25.53 21.36 8.48
N GLU A 439 -26.08 21.99 7.45
CA GLU A 439 -27.53 22.02 7.17
C GLU A 439 -28.09 20.61 6.93
N LEU A 440 -27.36 19.75 6.21
CA LEU A 440 -27.75 18.36 5.97
C LEU A 440 -27.79 17.53 7.26
N LEU A 441 -26.77 17.65 8.12
CA LEU A 441 -26.71 16.94 9.39
C LEU A 441 -27.82 17.41 10.35
N GLU A 442 -28.13 18.71 10.34
CA GLU A 442 -29.22 19.29 11.14
C GLU A 442 -30.60 18.86 10.62
N ALA A 443 -30.80 18.85 9.31
CA ALA A 443 -31.99 18.31 8.68
C ALA A 443 -32.20 16.82 9.04
N ALA A 444 -31.10 16.04 9.10
CA ALA A 444 -31.14 14.65 9.52
C ALA A 444 -31.45 14.47 11.03
N GLY A 445 -31.49 15.56 11.81
CA GLY A 445 -31.89 15.61 13.21
C GLY A 445 -30.74 15.69 14.22
N TYR A 446 -29.50 15.93 13.78
CA TYR A 446 -28.33 16.02 14.65
C TYR A 446 -27.96 17.47 15.00
N GLY A 447 -27.48 17.68 16.21
CA GLY A 447 -26.84 18.93 16.60
C GLY A 447 -25.40 18.94 16.11
N VAL A 448 -25.00 19.95 15.34
CA VAL A 448 -23.61 20.06 14.86
C VAL A 448 -22.78 20.84 15.86
N ILE A 449 -21.59 20.33 16.19
CA ILE A 449 -20.63 20.94 17.12
C ILE A 449 -19.28 21.12 16.42
N LEU A 450 -18.59 22.23 16.68
CA LEU A 450 -17.18 22.41 16.28
C LEU A 450 -16.26 22.24 17.48
N ALA A 451 -15.27 21.35 17.38
CA ALA A 451 -14.32 21.07 18.46
C ALA A 451 -13.27 22.19 18.67
N GLY A 452 -13.15 23.14 17.74
CA GLY A 452 -12.17 24.24 17.83
C GLY A 452 -10.71 23.77 17.79
N HIS A 453 -10.44 22.69 17.06
CA HIS A 453 -9.08 22.24 16.75
C HIS A 453 -8.40 23.21 15.76
N LYS A 454 -7.07 23.12 15.63
CA LYS A 454 -6.30 23.91 14.66
C LYS A 454 -6.37 23.29 13.25
N CYS A 455 -5.24 22.83 12.73
CA CYS A 455 -5.15 22.11 11.46
C CYS A 455 -4.96 20.62 11.77
N CYS A 456 -5.36 19.74 10.86
CA CYS A 456 -5.07 18.31 10.96
C CYS A 456 -3.56 17.96 10.91
N GLY A 457 -2.69 18.89 10.47
CA GLY A 457 -1.26 18.64 10.31
C GLY A 457 -0.86 17.94 9.01
N ARG A 458 -1.82 17.55 8.15
CA ARG A 458 -1.56 16.92 6.84
C ARG A 458 -0.61 17.73 5.94
N PRO A 459 -0.73 19.06 5.81
CA PRO A 459 0.20 19.84 5.00
C PRO A 459 1.65 19.74 5.51
N MET A 460 1.85 19.79 6.83
CA MET A 460 3.16 19.63 7.48
C MET A 460 3.77 18.26 7.20
N LEU A 461 2.98 17.18 7.36
CA LEU A 461 3.41 15.82 7.03
C LEU A 461 3.85 15.68 5.58
N SER A 462 3.09 16.25 4.64
CA SER A 462 3.40 16.19 3.21
C SER A 462 4.73 16.88 2.84
N LYS A 463 5.20 17.77 3.72
CA LYS A 463 6.44 18.54 3.59
C LYS A 463 7.50 18.12 4.61
N GLY A 464 7.41 16.93 5.22
CA GLY A 464 8.44 16.45 6.15
C GLY A 464 8.57 17.26 7.45
N LEU A 465 7.63 18.14 7.76
CA LEU A 465 7.63 18.96 8.99
C LEU A 465 7.02 18.17 10.14
N VAL A 466 7.67 17.07 10.51
CA VAL A 466 7.12 16.04 11.43
C VAL A 466 6.86 16.59 12.83
N LYS A 467 7.73 17.48 13.32
CA LYS A 467 7.60 18.08 14.65
C LYS A 467 6.33 18.95 14.73
N GLU A 468 6.09 19.78 13.73
CA GLU A 468 4.93 20.66 13.61
C GLU A 468 3.66 19.84 13.39
N ALA A 469 3.72 18.82 12.53
CA ALA A 469 2.62 17.88 12.34
C ALA A 469 2.21 17.18 13.64
N ARG A 470 3.19 16.72 14.44
CA ARG A 470 2.94 16.11 15.74
C ARG A 470 2.25 17.06 16.71
N ALA A 471 2.65 18.34 16.72
CA ALA A 471 2.00 19.35 17.55
C ALA A 471 0.53 19.56 17.15
N MET A 472 0.23 19.59 15.85
CA MET A 472 -1.14 19.67 15.34
C MET A 472 -1.96 18.41 15.64
N ALA A 473 -1.35 17.24 15.56
CA ALA A 473 -2.00 15.98 15.92
C ALA A 473 -2.40 15.95 17.40
N ARG A 474 -1.50 16.38 18.31
CA ARG A 474 -1.80 16.47 19.76
C ARG A 474 -2.96 17.42 20.04
N ASP A 475 -2.95 18.60 19.43
CA ASP A 475 -4.04 19.58 19.55
C ASP A 475 -5.37 18.97 19.09
N THR A 476 -5.37 18.32 17.93
CA THR A 476 -6.56 17.69 17.35
C THR A 476 -7.09 16.56 18.23
N VAL A 477 -6.25 15.62 18.66
CA VAL A 477 -6.64 14.53 19.57
C VAL A 477 -7.15 15.07 20.89
N GLN A 478 -6.48 16.06 21.50
CA GLN A 478 -6.90 16.66 22.75
C GLN A 478 -8.30 17.30 22.66
N LYS A 479 -8.64 17.91 21.52
CA LYS A 479 -9.94 18.57 21.29
C LYS A 479 -11.06 17.60 20.94
N LEU A 480 -10.73 16.50 20.27
CA LEU A 480 -11.72 15.50 19.81
C LEU A 480 -11.98 14.39 20.84
N ALA A 481 -10.98 14.04 21.65
CA ALA A 481 -11.07 12.93 22.60
C ALA A 481 -12.27 13.00 23.57
N PRO A 482 -12.67 14.17 24.12
CA PRO A 482 -13.86 14.23 24.98
C PRO A 482 -15.15 13.83 24.27
N PHE A 483 -15.27 14.11 22.97
CA PHE A 483 -16.44 13.74 22.17
C PHE A 483 -16.42 12.27 21.79
N ALA A 484 -15.26 11.76 21.36
CA ALA A 484 -15.08 10.34 21.07
C ALA A 484 -15.32 9.46 22.31
N ALA A 485 -14.92 9.92 23.50
CA ALA A 485 -15.20 9.27 24.78
C ALA A 485 -16.70 9.12 25.09
N GLN A 486 -17.53 10.01 24.55
CA GLN A 486 -18.99 9.99 24.68
C GLN A 486 -19.68 9.24 23.53
N GLY A 487 -18.92 8.63 22.61
CA GLY A 487 -19.47 8.00 21.42
C GLY A 487 -19.99 8.99 20.37
N THR A 488 -19.69 10.28 20.49
CA THR A 488 -20.15 11.32 19.55
C THR A 488 -19.40 11.17 18.22
N PRO A 489 -20.09 10.97 17.08
CA PRO A 489 -19.44 10.84 15.78
C PRO A 489 -18.66 12.10 15.39
N ILE A 490 -17.47 11.92 14.82
CA ILE A 490 -16.62 13.00 14.28
C ILE A 490 -16.67 12.91 12.76
N ILE A 491 -17.31 13.88 12.14
CA ILE A 491 -17.63 13.86 10.70
C ILE A 491 -16.64 14.74 9.93
N GLY A 492 -15.91 14.15 8.99
CA GLY A 492 -15.00 14.87 8.09
C GLY A 492 -15.54 15.00 6.67
N LEU A 493 -15.17 16.11 6.02
CA LEU A 493 -15.53 16.39 4.62
C LEU A 493 -14.35 16.24 3.66
N GLU A 494 -13.14 16.52 4.14
CA GLU A 494 -11.90 16.43 3.36
C GLU A 494 -11.16 15.13 3.71
N PRO A 495 -11.13 14.13 2.79
CA PRO A 495 -10.55 12.82 3.08
C PRO A 495 -9.08 12.91 3.50
N SER A 496 -8.27 13.78 2.87
CA SER A 496 -6.85 13.88 3.25
C SER A 496 -6.67 14.35 4.69
N CYS A 497 -7.59 15.16 5.22
CA CYS A 497 -7.51 15.65 6.60
C CYS A 497 -8.06 14.63 7.60
N LEU A 498 -9.24 14.05 7.33
CA LEU A 498 -9.85 13.08 8.25
C LEU A 498 -9.05 11.77 8.29
N LEU A 499 -8.60 11.28 7.14
CA LEU A 499 -7.85 10.02 7.08
C LEU A 499 -6.44 10.15 7.66
N THR A 500 -5.91 11.37 7.77
CA THR A 500 -4.70 11.65 8.59
C THR A 500 -4.92 11.24 10.05
N ILE A 501 -6.12 11.45 10.59
CA ILE A 501 -6.48 11.03 11.96
C ILE A 501 -6.56 9.51 12.05
N ARG A 502 -7.18 8.86 11.06
CA ARG A 502 -7.38 7.39 11.04
C ARG A 502 -6.10 6.60 10.78
N ASP A 503 -5.20 7.09 9.94
CA ASP A 503 -4.02 6.35 9.49
C ASP A 503 -2.71 6.94 10.01
N GLU A 504 -2.36 8.21 9.71
CA GLU A 504 -1.05 8.79 10.02
C GLU A 504 -0.82 9.15 11.50
N TYR A 505 -1.85 9.53 12.27
CA TYR A 505 -1.64 9.98 13.65
C TYR A 505 -0.99 8.92 14.53
N ARG A 506 -1.21 7.63 14.25
CA ARG A 506 -0.58 6.55 15.01
C ARG A 506 0.94 6.54 14.84
N ASP A 507 1.42 6.96 13.66
CA ASP A 507 2.85 7.06 13.37
C ASP A 507 3.45 8.33 14.00
N LEU A 508 2.64 9.33 14.37
CA LEU A 508 3.07 10.55 15.05
C LEU A 508 3.01 10.46 16.58
N LEU A 509 2.00 9.76 17.09
CA LEU A 509 1.59 9.65 18.49
C LEU A 509 1.40 8.17 18.89
N PRO A 510 2.43 7.32 18.80
CA PRO A 510 2.30 5.88 19.00
C PRO A 510 1.82 5.47 20.41
N ASN A 511 2.00 6.35 21.40
CA ASN A 511 1.70 6.10 22.82
C ASN A 511 0.53 6.96 23.34
N ASP A 512 -0.34 7.46 22.46
CA ASP A 512 -1.52 8.24 22.87
C ASP A 512 -2.75 7.34 22.94
N ASP A 513 -3.14 6.96 24.16
CA ASP A 513 -4.24 6.02 24.40
C ASP A 513 -5.60 6.53 23.91
N LYS A 514 -5.75 7.84 23.69
CA LYS A 514 -7.01 8.45 23.22
C LYS A 514 -7.15 8.37 21.71
N LEU A 515 -6.03 8.20 20.99
CA LEU A 515 -6.01 8.26 19.54
C LEU A 515 -6.88 7.16 18.91
N ALA A 516 -6.80 5.93 19.42
CA ALA A 516 -7.56 4.81 18.87
C ALA A 516 -9.07 5.10 18.86
N GLN A 517 -9.58 5.63 19.98
CA GLN A 517 -10.99 6.00 20.10
C GLN A 517 -11.37 7.17 19.17
N VAL A 518 -10.52 8.21 19.08
CA VAL A 518 -10.76 9.34 18.15
C VAL A 518 -10.79 8.88 16.70
N ALA A 519 -9.86 8.01 16.29
CA ALA A 519 -9.79 7.47 14.94
C ALA A 519 -10.99 6.58 14.60
N GLU A 520 -11.46 5.75 15.55
CA GLU A 520 -12.63 4.90 15.38
C GLU A 520 -13.92 5.70 15.16
N HIS A 521 -14.09 6.81 15.88
CA HIS A 521 -15.28 7.68 15.76
C HIS A 521 -15.18 8.70 14.62
N SER A 522 -14.04 8.73 13.89
CA SER A 522 -13.83 9.63 12.76
C SER A 522 -14.35 9.00 11.47
N LEU A 523 -15.46 9.53 10.95
CA LEU A 523 -16.18 9.01 9.79
C LEU A 523 -16.27 10.07 8.68
N MET A 524 -16.14 9.65 7.43
CA MET A 524 -16.51 10.50 6.31
C MET A 524 -18.03 10.76 6.36
N LEU A 525 -18.48 11.90 5.84
CA LEU A 525 -19.90 12.26 5.82
C LEU A 525 -20.76 11.15 5.20
N GLU A 526 -20.36 10.64 4.05
CA GLU A 526 -21.04 9.56 3.33
C GLU A 526 -20.98 8.22 4.07
N GLU A 527 -19.89 7.92 4.78
CA GLU A 527 -19.81 6.72 5.64
C GLU A 527 -20.84 6.81 6.77
N PHE A 528 -20.94 7.97 7.42
CA PHE A 528 -21.90 8.21 8.49
C PHE A 528 -23.34 8.16 8.00
N LEU A 529 -23.67 8.84 6.90
CA LEU A 529 -25.03 8.86 6.35
C LEU A 529 -25.47 7.45 5.90
N ALA A 530 -24.57 6.68 5.27
CA ALA A 530 -24.85 5.30 4.89
C ALA A 530 -25.13 4.41 6.11
N GLN A 531 -24.37 4.58 7.20
CA GLN A 531 -24.62 3.87 8.47
C GLN A 531 -25.98 4.26 9.09
N GLN A 532 -26.35 5.54 9.06
CA GLN A 532 -27.65 5.99 9.56
C GLN A 532 -28.79 5.45 8.69
N GLN A 533 -28.63 5.43 7.37
CA GLN A 533 -29.63 4.86 6.46
C GLN A 533 -29.82 3.37 6.70
N ALA A 534 -28.72 2.60 6.80
CA ALA A 534 -28.77 1.17 7.09
C ALA A 534 -29.42 0.85 8.44
N SER A 535 -29.32 1.78 9.41
CA SER A 535 -29.92 1.64 10.74
C SER A 535 -31.35 2.17 10.83
N GLY A 536 -31.94 2.63 9.72
CA GLY A 536 -33.29 3.25 9.71
C GLY A 536 -33.35 4.61 10.42
N ASN A 537 -32.20 5.21 10.72
CA ASN A 537 -32.09 6.47 11.46
C ASN A 537 -31.94 7.69 10.56
N LEU A 538 -31.83 7.54 9.24
CA LEU A 538 -31.76 8.66 8.31
C LEU A 538 -33.18 9.15 7.98
N ASP A 539 -33.57 10.25 8.62
CA ASP A 539 -34.89 10.86 8.48
C ASP A 539 -34.75 12.11 7.62
N LEU A 540 -34.56 11.88 6.33
CA LEU A 540 -34.45 12.90 5.30
C LEU A 540 -35.48 12.61 4.22
N GLU A 541 -36.27 13.62 3.87
CA GLU A 541 -37.12 13.55 2.69
C GLU A 541 -36.29 13.96 1.47
N PHE A 542 -35.99 12.98 0.62
CA PHE A 542 -35.33 13.23 -0.66
C PHE A 542 -36.38 13.56 -1.71
N VAL A 543 -36.13 14.60 -2.49
CA VAL A 543 -36.92 14.88 -3.70
C VAL A 543 -36.41 13.97 -4.81
N ASP A 544 -37.33 13.35 -5.54
CA ASP A 544 -37.01 12.57 -6.75
C ASP A 544 -36.65 13.53 -7.89
N ASP A 545 -35.44 14.07 -7.85
CA ASP A 545 -34.85 14.94 -8.87
C ASP A 545 -33.71 14.20 -9.56
N SER A 546 -34.01 13.61 -10.72
CA SER A 546 -33.04 12.89 -11.51
C SER A 546 -31.98 13.84 -12.07
N ARG A 547 -30.77 13.80 -11.49
CA ARG A 547 -29.60 14.54 -11.96
C ARG A 547 -28.48 13.60 -12.38
N GLU A 548 -27.79 13.95 -13.46
CA GLU A 548 -26.53 13.32 -13.79
C GLU A 548 -25.42 13.91 -12.90
N VAL A 549 -24.77 13.06 -12.10
CA VAL A 549 -23.71 13.45 -11.18
C VAL A 549 -22.43 12.69 -11.52
N LEU A 550 -21.34 13.42 -11.72
CA LEU A 550 -20.02 12.83 -11.89
C LEU A 550 -19.33 12.71 -10.53
N LEU A 551 -19.03 11.47 -10.13
CA LEU A 551 -18.28 11.18 -8.91
C LEU A 551 -16.80 10.95 -9.22
N HIS A 552 -15.93 11.75 -8.60
CA HIS A 552 -14.47 11.55 -8.64
C HIS A 552 -13.97 11.14 -7.26
N GLY A 553 -13.47 9.90 -7.15
CA GLY A 553 -12.92 9.39 -5.89
C GLY A 553 -11.65 10.13 -5.47
N HIS A 554 -11.54 10.48 -4.19
CA HIS A 554 -10.36 11.16 -3.66
C HIS A 554 -9.20 10.17 -3.49
N CYS A 555 -7.97 10.54 -3.85
CA CYS A 555 -6.82 9.61 -3.82
C CYS A 555 -6.41 9.07 -2.43
N HIS A 556 -6.91 9.68 -1.35
CA HIS A 556 -6.71 9.22 0.03
C HIS A 556 -7.86 8.35 0.54
N GLN A 557 -9.03 8.41 -0.10
CA GLN A 557 -10.23 7.65 0.20
C GLN A 557 -10.19 6.30 -0.51
#